data_AF-A0A2N1U9T1-F1
#
_entry.id   AF-A0A2N1U9T1-F1
#
_cell.length_a   1.000
_cell.length_b   1.000
_cell.length_c   1.000
_cell.angle_alpha   90.00
_cell.angle_beta   90.00
_cell.angle_gamma   90.00
#
_symmetry.space_group_name_H-M   'P 1'
#
loop_
_entity.id
_entity.type
_entity.pdbx_description
1 polymer ?
#
loop_
_entity_poly.entity_id
_entity_poly.type
_entity_poly.pdbx_seq_one_letter_code
_entity_poly.pdbx_strand_id
1 'polypeptide(L)'
;MSSIEVFKERKRVLGINSLGRIGKLTLWHHVGRKYFDEIIVNQGREIGTGLAAAAQFIEKDSTYGLLHRFLYGNFAEPMIRIVDEKAGKLMIGETPVTILRQARNPKDIPWREHGVEVVTECTGKFIDPTVQPDAPSGSIRGHLAAGARVVLNSSAFKIKNKGLTIPEDAVTLIYGINHGAFDPAQHKVISAASCTTTGLAHMIRPLLENALTNRILTASMSTIHAATNTQSVLDSVPGAGDKDLRKSRSVLNNIILTSTNAAEALVQVIDEVREIGFMADSIRIPIDTQSLIILNLTFQTPRESGREGTSITREAINDIYRKAASSNEKLLIYSDEQNVSADMTGVNAAIVIEGQFNHTRTAFIKADLNNIPDIPAQIINLLPGGHLEIPVVHAKIFGWYDNEFGSYTNRLADLTVYAHKSLK
;
A
#
# COMPACT_ATOMS: atom_id res chain seq x y z
N MET A 1 -36.08 39.76 -14.51
CA MET A 1 -34.79 39.08 -14.77
C MET A 1 -34.30 38.56 -13.43
N SER A 2 -34.66 37.33 -13.07
CA SER A 2 -34.23 36.71 -11.82
C SER A 2 -32.84 36.11 -12.01
N SER A 3 -31.95 36.47 -11.09
CA SER A 3 -30.57 35.99 -10.98
C SER A 3 -30.50 34.46 -10.99
N ILE A 4 -29.76 33.92 -11.96
CA ILE A 4 -29.24 32.57 -11.91
C ILE A 4 -28.18 32.57 -10.80
N GLU A 5 -28.51 32.00 -9.64
CA GLU A 5 -27.49 31.61 -8.67
C GLU A 5 -26.62 30.55 -9.33
N VAL A 6 -25.44 30.97 -9.79
CA VAL A 6 -24.38 30.05 -10.19
C VAL A 6 -24.02 29.27 -8.93
N PHE A 7 -24.37 27.98 -8.89
CA PHE A 7 -23.89 27.06 -7.87
C PHE A 7 -22.36 27.18 -7.82
N LYS A 8 -21.84 27.90 -6.82
CA LYS A 8 -20.40 27.95 -6.57
C LYS A 8 -19.98 26.53 -6.29
N GLU A 9 -19.12 25.95 -7.13
CA GLU A 9 -18.59 24.61 -6.87
C GLU A 9 -18.07 24.56 -5.43
N ARG A 10 -18.58 23.59 -4.66
CA ARG A 10 -18.17 23.41 -3.27
C ARG A 10 -16.66 23.19 -3.24
N LYS A 11 -15.96 23.95 -2.41
CA LYS A 11 -14.51 23.86 -2.23
C LYS A 11 -14.12 22.42 -1.89
N ARG A 12 -13.13 21.86 -2.60
CA ARG A 12 -12.61 20.51 -2.36
C ARG A 12 -11.63 20.58 -1.20
N VAL A 13 -12.01 20.05 -0.04
CA VAL A 13 -11.17 20.11 1.17
C VAL A 13 -10.78 18.71 1.63
N LEU A 14 -9.48 18.48 1.77
CA LEU A 14 -8.90 17.23 2.29
C LEU A 14 -8.54 17.38 3.76
N GLY A 15 -8.89 16.39 4.57
CA GLY A 15 -8.35 16.21 5.92
C GLY A 15 -7.18 15.22 5.92
N ILE A 16 -6.11 15.52 6.65
CA ILE A 16 -5.02 14.59 6.94
C ILE A 16 -4.90 14.48 8.46
N ASN A 17 -5.03 13.28 9.03
CA ASN A 17 -4.82 13.08 10.46
C ASN A 17 -3.39 12.57 10.71
N SER A 18 -2.61 13.39 11.43
CA SER A 18 -1.18 13.27 11.78
C SER A 18 -0.19 13.71 10.70
N LEU A 19 0.76 14.58 11.09
CA LEU A 19 2.02 14.83 10.35
C LEU A 19 3.07 13.76 10.69
N GLY A 20 2.68 12.49 10.63
CA GLY A 20 3.63 11.38 10.65
C GLY A 20 4.38 11.26 9.32
N ARG A 21 5.13 10.17 9.13
CA ARG A 21 5.87 9.91 7.88
C ARG A 21 4.94 9.89 6.65
N ILE A 22 3.91 9.04 6.66
CA ILE A 22 2.95 8.96 5.55
C ILE A 22 2.09 10.22 5.42
N GLY A 23 1.66 10.83 6.53
CA GLY A 23 0.84 12.04 6.50
C GLY A 23 1.58 13.25 5.90
N LYS A 24 2.87 13.41 6.23
CA LYS A 24 3.74 14.42 5.61
C LYS A 24 3.88 14.20 4.10
N LEU A 25 4.16 12.96 3.69
CA LEU A 25 4.32 12.63 2.26
C LEU A 25 2.99 12.75 1.49
N THR A 26 1.85 12.45 2.14
CA THR A 26 0.51 12.66 1.58
C THR A 26 0.25 14.14 1.36
N LEU A 27 0.64 15.00 2.31
CA LEU A 27 0.60 16.45 2.14
C LEU A 27 1.46 16.90 0.94
N TRP A 28 2.70 16.40 0.84
CA TRP A 28 3.60 16.71 -0.29
C TRP A 28 2.97 16.35 -1.63
N HIS A 29 2.41 15.14 -1.74
CA HIS A 29 1.74 14.70 -2.96
C HIS A 29 0.59 15.63 -3.34
N HIS A 30 -0.30 15.95 -2.41
CA HIS A 30 -1.49 16.75 -2.74
C HIS A 30 -1.16 18.22 -3.02
N VAL A 31 -0.11 18.77 -2.40
CA VAL A 31 0.46 20.08 -2.77
C VAL A 31 0.99 20.08 -4.20
N GLY A 32 1.71 19.02 -4.61
CA GLY A 32 2.21 18.90 -5.99
C GLY A 32 1.10 18.66 -7.01
N ARG A 33 0.09 17.85 -6.66
CA ARG A 33 -1.03 17.48 -7.55
C ARG A 33 -2.07 18.58 -7.73
N LYS A 34 -2.23 19.48 -6.75
CA LYS A 34 -3.17 20.62 -6.78
C LYS A 34 -4.63 20.24 -7.09
N TYR A 35 -5.05 19.05 -6.66
CA TYR A 35 -6.44 18.61 -6.83
C TYR A 35 -7.39 19.16 -5.75
N PHE A 36 -6.92 19.30 -4.50
CA PHE A 36 -7.71 19.88 -3.42
C PHE A 36 -7.44 21.39 -3.31
N ASP A 37 -8.48 22.16 -3.05
CA ASP A 37 -8.42 23.63 -2.95
C ASP A 37 -7.91 24.10 -1.57
N GLU A 38 -7.97 23.22 -0.56
CA GLU A 38 -7.40 23.41 0.77
C GLU A 38 -7.15 22.06 1.46
N ILE A 39 -6.12 22.02 2.31
CA ILE A 39 -5.77 20.85 3.10
C ILE A 39 -5.77 21.22 4.59
N ILE A 40 -6.48 20.43 5.39
CA ILE A 40 -6.52 20.58 6.85
C ILE A 40 -5.77 19.42 7.46
N VAL A 41 -4.73 19.70 8.24
CA VAL A 41 -3.93 18.67 8.89
C VAL A 41 -4.13 18.73 10.39
N ASN A 42 -4.62 17.64 10.98
CA ASN A 42 -4.70 17.54 12.43
C ASN A 42 -3.46 16.87 13.00
N GLN A 43 -2.75 17.54 13.91
CA GLN A 43 -1.69 16.94 14.71
C GLN A 43 -2.14 16.64 16.16
N GLY A 44 -3.20 17.29 16.64
CA GLY A 44 -3.78 17.05 17.96
C GLY A 44 -2.89 17.42 19.16
N ARG A 45 -1.81 18.15 18.92
CA ARG A 45 -0.94 18.74 19.95
C ARG A 45 -0.08 19.85 19.34
N GLU A 46 0.48 20.68 20.21
CA GLU A 46 1.55 21.61 19.82
C GLU A 46 2.77 20.89 19.22
N ILE A 47 3.43 21.58 18.28
CA ILE A 47 4.56 21.08 17.49
C ILE A 47 5.76 21.96 17.77
N GLY A 48 6.78 21.43 18.46
CA GLY A 48 8.03 22.16 18.73
C GLY A 48 7.77 23.56 19.28
N THR A 49 8.32 24.56 18.60
CA THR A 49 8.19 26.00 18.93
C THR A 49 7.04 26.71 18.17
N GLY A 50 6.08 25.97 17.62
CA GLY A 50 4.94 26.52 16.88
C GLY A 50 4.94 26.16 15.39
N LEU A 51 4.27 26.95 14.58
CA LEU A 51 4.07 26.67 13.15
C LEU A 51 5.38 26.75 12.35
N ALA A 52 6.38 27.51 12.84
CA ALA A 52 7.74 27.50 12.28
C ALA A 52 8.40 26.11 12.36
N ALA A 53 8.23 25.40 13.48
CA ALA A 53 8.73 24.03 13.63
C ALA A 53 7.95 23.05 12.73
N ALA A 54 6.63 23.23 12.60
CA ALA A 54 5.80 22.45 11.68
C ALA A 54 6.22 22.67 10.21
N ALA A 55 6.41 23.92 9.80
CA ALA A 55 6.88 24.28 8.47
C ALA A 55 8.26 23.66 8.16
N GLN A 56 9.20 23.74 9.10
CA GLN A 56 10.51 23.11 8.95
C GLN A 56 10.41 21.58 8.81
N PHE A 57 9.57 20.92 9.63
CA PHE A 57 9.36 19.48 9.54
C PHE A 57 8.70 19.07 8.22
N ILE A 58 7.72 19.86 7.74
CA ILE A 58 7.09 19.64 6.44
C ILE A 58 8.11 19.85 5.33
N GLU A 59 8.97 20.86 5.39
CA GLU A 59 9.92 21.14 4.32
C GLU A 59 11.05 20.12 4.21
N LYS A 60 11.63 19.69 5.34
CA LYS A 60 12.90 18.95 5.36
C LYS A 60 12.70 17.46 5.57
N ASP A 61 13.24 16.64 4.67
CA ASP A 61 13.17 15.19 4.72
C ASP A 61 14.54 14.55 4.49
N SER A 62 14.95 13.59 5.34
CA SER A 62 16.27 12.95 5.21
C SER A 62 16.36 12.01 4.01
N THR A 63 15.23 11.51 3.52
CA THR A 63 15.18 10.57 2.39
C THR A 63 14.95 11.28 1.08
N TYR A 64 13.95 12.18 1.06
CA TYR A 64 13.52 12.87 -0.16
C TYR A 64 14.11 14.28 -0.31
N GLY A 65 14.92 14.73 0.65
CA GLY A 65 15.49 16.07 0.64
C GLY A 65 14.48 17.14 1.01
N LEU A 66 14.54 18.29 0.33
CA LEU A 66 13.63 19.41 0.61
C LEU A 66 12.40 19.31 -0.27
N LEU A 67 11.21 19.59 0.28
CA LEU A 67 9.91 19.55 -0.42
C LEU A 67 9.96 20.18 -1.81
N HIS A 68 10.45 21.42 -1.90
CA HIS A 68 10.49 22.16 -3.16
C HIS A 68 11.44 21.51 -4.18
N ARG A 69 12.58 20.97 -3.73
CA ARG A 69 13.54 20.28 -4.60
C ARG A 69 13.00 18.94 -5.08
N PHE A 70 12.31 18.24 -4.19
CA PHE A 70 11.70 16.97 -4.51
C PHE A 70 10.58 17.12 -5.54
N LEU A 71 9.72 18.14 -5.40
CA LEU A 71 8.61 18.36 -6.34
C LEU A 71 9.03 19.03 -7.65
N TYR A 72 10.00 19.95 -7.62
CA TYR A 72 10.27 20.84 -8.75
C TYR A 72 11.76 20.90 -9.16
N GLY A 73 12.60 20.04 -8.60
CA GLY A 73 14.02 19.93 -8.95
C GLY A 73 14.95 20.82 -8.13
N ASN A 74 16.26 20.56 -8.24
CA ASN A 74 17.28 21.12 -7.35
C ASN A 74 17.39 22.66 -7.32
N PHE A 75 16.90 23.34 -8.35
CA PHE A 75 16.91 24.81 -8.46
C PHE A 75 15.60 25.47 -7.99
N ALA A 76 14.65 24.68 -7.50
CA ALA A 76 13.43 25.22 -6.93
C ALA A 76 13.72 25.96 -5.61
N GLU A 77 12.91 26.96 -5.32
CA GLU A 77 13.01 27.77 -4.10
C GLU A 77 12.05 27.27 -3.01
N PRO A 78 12.33 27.55 -1.72
CA PRO A 78 11.41 27.28 -0.62
C PRO A 78 10.01 27.83 -0.87
N MET A 79 8.99 27.03 -0.55
CA MET A 79 7.60 27.32 -0.94
C MET A 79 6.63 27.39 0.25
N ILE A 80 7.10 27.36 1.50
CA ILE A 80 6.23 27.42 2.69
C ILE A 80 6.23 28.82 3.28
N ARG A 81 5.05 29.41 3.44
CA ARG A 81 4.84 30.69 4.12
C ARG A 81 3.83 30.56 5.24
N ILE A 82 4.21 31.01 6.44
CA ILE A 82 3.25 31.17 7.55
C ILE A 82 2.38 32.38 7.27
N VAL A 83 1.06 32.17 7.28
CA VAL A 83 0.07 33.24 7.10
C VAL A 83 -0.48 33.71 8.44
N ASP A 84 -0.78 32.77 9.34
CA ASP A 84 -1.30 33.08 10.67
C ASP A 84 -0.87 31.98 11.66
N GLU A 85 0.07 32.32 12.53
CA GLU A 85 0.58 31.43 13.57
C GLU A 85 -0.52 30.95 14.53
N LYS A 86 -1.42 31.85 14.95
CA LYS A 86 -2.44 31.54 15.95
C LYS A 86 -3.51 30.63 15.37
N ALA A 87 -3.94 30.92 14.14
CA ALA A 87 -4.91 30.08 13.43
C ALA A 87 -4.29 28.83 12.78
N GLY A 88 -2.97 28.64 12.85
CA GLY A 88 -2.27 27.50 12.27
C GLY A 88 -2.22 27.51 10.73
N LYS A 89 -2.34 28.67 10.08
CA LYS A 89 -2.46 28.79 8.63
C LYS A 89 -1.12 28.95 7.94
N LEU A 90 -0.90 28.12 6.93
CA LEU A 90 0.23 28.08 6.02
C LEU A 90 -0.27 28.27 4.58
N MET A 91 0.62 28.75 3.72
CA MET A 91 0.53 28.58 2.27
C MET A 91 1.74 27.75 1.84
N ILE A 92 1.49 26.64 1.14
CA ILE A 92 2.54 25.80 0.56
C ILE A 92 2.41 25.90 -0.96
N GLY A 93 3.25 26.72 -1.58
CA GLY A 93 3.07 27.19 -2.94
C GLY A 93 1.72 27.91 -3.06
N GLU A 94 0.83 27.36 -3.88
CA GLU A 94 -0.53 27.87 -4.08
C GLU A 94 -1.58 27.18 -3.19
N THR A 95 -1.18 26.16 -2.42
CA THR A 95 -2.12 25.36 -1.62
C THR A 95 -2.27 25.94 -0.21
N PRO A 96 -3.47 26.39 0.20
CA PRO A 96 -3.76 26.74 1.59
C PRO A 96 -3.74 25.49 2.48
N VAL A 97 -3.03 25.58 3.60
CA VAL A 97 -2.91 24.49 4.57
C VAL A 97 -3.17 25.01 5.98
N THR A 98 -4.04 24.33 6.74
CA THR A 98 -4.32 24.67 8.15
C THR A 98 -3.89 23.53 9.06
N ILE A 99 -3.06 23.81 10.07
CA ILE A 99 -2.57 22.84 11.05
C ILE A 99 -3.35 22.95 12.37
N LEU A 100 -4.14 21.93 12.69
CA LEU A 100 -4.90 21.82 13.93
C LEU A 100 -4.06 21.14 15.02
N ARG A 101 -4.04 21.71 16.22
CA ARG A 101 -3.10 21.33 17.31
C ARG A 101 -3.76 20.95 18.63
N GLN A 102 -5.08 20.76 18.65
CA GLN A 102 -5.83 20.59 19.91
C GLN A 102 -6.45 19.20 20.08
N ALA A 103 -7.18 18.71 19.07
CA ALA A 103 -7.99 17.49 19.19
C ALA A 103 -7.16 16.21 18.95
N ARG A 104 -7.09 15.34 19.97
CA ARG A 104 -6.47 14.01 19.85
C ARG A 104 -7.45 12.90 19.49
N ASN A 105 -8.70 13.03 19.87
CA ASN A 105 -9.74 12.06 19.53
C ASN A 105 -10.33 12.45 18.16
N PRO A 106 -10.36 11.52 17.17
CA PRO A 106 -10.95 11.75 15.85
C PRO A 106 -12.32 12.42 15.83
N LYS A 107 -13.18 12.14 16.82
CA LYS A 107 -14.55 12.70 16.91
C LYS A 107 -14.60 14.18 17.29
N ASP A 108 -13.54 14.69 17.91
CA ASP A 108 -13.45 16.06 18.42
C ASP A 108 -12.74 16.99 17.41
N ILE A 109 -12.27 16.46 16.28
CA ILE A 109 -11.60 17.26 15.25
C ILE A 109 -12.68 18.00 14.45
N PRO A 110 -12.60 19.33 14.23
CA PRO A 110 -13.67 20.12 13.62
C PRO A 110 -13.74 19.98 12.09
N TRP A 111 -13.81 18.76 11.56
CA TRP A 111 -13.87 18.50 10.11
C TRP A 111 -15.04 19.19 9.42
N ARG A 112 -16.23 19.15 10.04
CA ARG A 112 -17.43 19.82 9.52
C ARG A 112 -17.23 21.32 9.36
N GLU A 113 -16.59 21.98 10.32
CA GLU A 113 -16.36 23.43 10.31
C GLU A 113 -15.42 23.85 9.18
N HIS A 114 -14.44 22.99 8.87
CA HIS A 114 -13.53 23.20 7.75
C HIS A 114 -14.04 22.66 6.41
N GLY A 115 -15.23 22.07 6.36
CA GLY A 115 -15.80 21.51 5.12
C GLY A 115 -15.06 20.29 4.57
N VAL A 116 -14.33 19.55 5.41
CA VAL A 116 -13.60 18.35 5.01
C VAL A 116 -14.57 17.21 4.65
N GLU A 117 -14.50 16.72 3.41
CA GLU A 117 -15.34 15.60 2.96
C GLU A 117 -14.64 14.24 3.06
N VAL A 118 -13.32 14.22 2.81
CA VAL A 118 -12.50 13.01 2.82
C VAL A 118 -11.32 13.21 3.77
N VAL A 119 -11.03 12.20 4.59
CA VAL A 119 -9.89 12.21 5.54
C VAL A 119 -8.93 11.08 5.22
N THR A 120 -7.63 11.36 5.17
CA THR A 120 -6.59 10.31 5.24
C THR A 120 -6.12 10.17 6.69
N GLU A 121 -6.37 9.00 7.28
CA GLU A 121 -5.95 8.65 8.64
C GLU A 121 -4.53 8.07 8.61
N CYS A 122 -3.55 8.86 9.07
CA CYS A 122 -2.12 8.56 8.98
C CYS A 122 -1.42 8.45 10.35
N THR A 123 -2.17 8.31 11.45
CA THR A 123 -1.61 8.10 12.80
C THR A 123 -1.07 6.69 13.00
N GLY A 124 -1.61 5.70 12.28
CA GLY A 124 -1.37 4.28 12.53
C GLY A 124 -1.99 3.75 13.84
N LYS A 125 -2.74 4.59 14.56
CA LYS A 125 -3.38 4.24 15.85
C LYS A 125 -4.82 3.78 15.66
N PHE A 126 -5.56 4.45 14.77
CA PHE A 126 -6.99 4.22 14.55
C PHE A 126 -7.21 3.32 13.33
N ILE A 127 -6.89 2.03 13.48
CA ILE A 127 -6.85 1.07 12.37
C ILE A 127 -7.88 -0.05 12.49
N ASP A 128 -8.69 -0.02 13.54
CA ASP A 128 -9.74 -1.01 13.79
C ASP A 128 -11.09 -0.43 13.36
N PRO A 129 -11.69 -0.93 12.25
CA PRO A 129 -12.94 -0.40 11.72
C PRO A 129 -14.15 -0.79 12.57
N THR A 130 -14.03 -1.65 13.58
CA THR A 130 -15.17 -2.07 14.43
C THR A 130 -15.34 -1.19 15.66
N VAL A 131 -14.40 -0.31 15.96
CA VAL A 131 -14.43 0.53 17.17
C VAL A 131 -15.38 1.71 16.94
N GLN A 132 -16.33 1.88 17.87
CA GLN A 132 -17.37 2.91 17.80
C GLN A 132 -16.79 4.33 17.95
N PRO A 133 -17.46 5.35 17.37
CA PRO A 133 -16.98 6.74 17.37
C PRO A 133 -16.86 7.36 18.77
N ASP A 134 -17.63 6.89 19.74
CA ASP A 134 -17.66 7.42 21.11
C ASP A 134 -16.54 6.88 22.01
N ALA A 135 -15.83 5.83 21.58
CA ALA A 135 -14.77 5.17 22.33
C ALA A 135 -13.78 6.19 22.96
N PRO A 136 -13.50 6.10 24.28
CA PRO A 136 -12.64 7.07 24.97
C PRO A 136 -11.22 7.15 24.41
N SER A 137 -10.71 6.04 23.86
CA SER A 137 -9.38 5.95 23.27
C SER A 137 -9.29 6.53 21.84
N GLY A 138 -10.44 6.89 21.25
CA GLY A 138 -10.61 7.33 19.87
C GLY A 138 -10.75 6.16 18.89
N SER A 139 -11.39 6.42 17.74
CA SER A 139 -11.59 5.43 16.67
C SER A 139 -11.59 6.07 15.30
N ILE A 140 -11.34 5.28 14.26
CA ILE A 140 -11.37 5.78 12.88
C ILE A 140 -12.73 6.34 12.49
N ARG A 141 -13.80 5.74 13.04
CA ARG A 141 -15.19 6.19 12.85
C ARG A 141 -15.47 7.54 13.48
N GLY A 142 -14.65 7.99 14.45
CA GLY A 142 -14.76 9.32 15.02
C GLY A 142 -14.64 10.42 13.95
N HIS A 143 -13.84 10.22 12.89
CA HIS A 143 -13.77 11.18 11.78
C HIS A 143 -15.11 11.35 11.04
N LEU A 144 -15.90 10.29 10.93
CA LEU A 144 -17.24 10.36 10.34
C LEU A 144 -18.18 11.17 11.25
N ALA A 145 -18.13 10.93 12.56
CA ALA A 145 -18.90 11.69 13.55
C ALA A 145 -18.53 13.19 13.55
N ALA A 146 -17.24 13.49 13.34
CA ALA A 146 -16.70 14.84 13.19
C ALA A 146 -17.12 15.55 11.89
N GLY A 147 -17.70 14.84 10.93
CA GLY A 147 -18.31 15.41 9.72
C GLY A 147 -17.65 15.01 8.39
N ALA A 148 -16.60 14.19 8.40
CA ALA A 148 -16.09 13.60 7.16
C ALA A 148 -17.13 12.61 6.58
N ARG A 149 -17.18 12.50 5.25
CA ARG A 149 -18.06 11.55 4.56
C ARG A 149 -17.38 10.19 4.37
N VAL A 150 -16.07 10.20 4.11
CA VAL A 150 -15.26 9.00 3.87
C VAL A 150 -13.90 9.16 4.55
N VAL A 151 -13.36 8.07 5.08
CA VAL A 151 -12.03 8.01 5.70
C VAL A 151 -11.19 6.94 5.02
N LEU A 152 -9.98 7.30 4.58
CA LEU A 152 -8.96 6.37 4.08
C LEU A 152 -7.92 6.12 5.15
N ASN A 153 -7.88 4.92 5.69
CA ASN A 153 -6.81 4.44 6.56
C ASN A 153 -5.55 4.16 5.73
N SER A 154 -4.43 4.78 6.10
CA SER A 154 -3.12 4.54 5.46
C SER A 154 -2.44 3.27 6.02
N SER A 155 -3.21 2.20 6.19
CA SER A 155 -2.72 0.88 6.61
C SER A 155 -3.78 -0.20 6.38
N ALA A 156 -3.40 -1.47 6.52
CA ALA A 156 -4.37 -2.56 6.60
C ALA A 156 -5.17 -2.48 7.91
N PHE A 157 -6.44 -2.88 7.88
CA PHE A 157 -7.25 -2.97 9.09
C PHE A 157 -6.67 -3.99 10.08
N LYS A 158 -6.82 -3.70 11.37
CA LYS A 158 -6.47 -4.62 12.45
C LYS A 158 -7.59 -4.71 13.48
N ILE A 159 -8.44 -5.71 13.31
CA ILE A 159 -9.53 -5.99 14.25
C ILE A 159 -8.94 -6.62 15.52
N LYS A 160 -9.13 -5.98 16.67
CA LYS A 160 -8.59 -6.47 17.96
C LYS A 160 -9.38 -7.65 18.50
N ASN A 161 -10.69 -7.67 18.30
CA ASN A 161 -11.56 -8.75 18.75
C ASN A 161 -11.73 -9.79 17.62
N LYS A 162 -11.12 -10.96 17.77
CA LYS A 162 -11.13 -12.03 16.75
C LYS A 162 -12.53 -12.56 16.40
N GLY A 163 -13.55 -12.30 17.22
CA GLY A 163 -14.94 -12.67 16.92
C GLY A 163 -15.68 -11.69 16.02
N LEU A 164 -15.08 -10.55 15.69
CA LEU A 164 -15.68 -9.53 14.82
C LEU A 164 -15.10 -9.61 13.41
N THR A 165 -15.94 -9.35 12.42
CA THR A 165 -15.58 -9.24 11.02
C THR A 165 -15.49 -7.77 10.59
N ILE A 166 -14.96 -7.53 9.39
CA ILE A 166 -14.96 -6.20 8.77
C ILE A 166 -16.44 -5.78 8.58
N PRO A 167 -16.86 -4.61 9.08
CA PRO A 167 -18.23 -4.11 8.87
C PRO A 167 -18.55 -3.87 7.39
N GLU A 168 -19.82 -3.96 7.00
CA GLU A 168 -20.25 -3.83 5.59
C GLU A 168 -19.92 -2.48 4.95
N ASP A 169 -19.81 -1.41 5.75
CA ASP A 169 -19.41 -0.07 5.29
C ASP A 169 -17.90 0.15 5.29
N ALA A 170 -17.12 -0.90 5.59
CA ALA A 170 -15.66 -0.87 5.58
C ALA A 170 -15.09 -1.81 4.50
N VAL A 171 -14.11 -1.33 3.72
CA VAL A 171 -13.58 -2.06 2.56
C VAL A 171 -12.07 -1.87 2.42
N THR A 172 -11.36 -2.90 1.95
CA THR A 172 -9.94 -2.79 1.57
C THR A 172 -9.84 -2.57 0.06
N LEU A 173 -9.21 -1.47 -0.35
CA LEU A 173 -9.06 -1.10 -1.76
C LEU A 173 -7.60 -0.78 -2.09
N ILE A 174 -7.16 -1.27 -3.24
CA ILE A 174 -5.87 -0.96 -3.86
C ILE A 174 -6.15 -0.29 -5.21
N TYR A 175 -5.65 0.94 -5.34
CA TYR A 175 -5.72 1.69 -6.60
C TYR A 175 -5.07 0.90 -7.73
N GLY A 176 -5.71 0.85 -8.90
CA GLY A 176 -5.31 0.00 -10.04
C GLY A 176 -5.76 -1.46 -9.99
N ILE A 177 -6.19 -1.99 -8.83
CA ILE A 177 -6.50 -3.43 -8.69
C ILE A 177 -7.98 -3.70 -8.46
N ASN A 178 -8.57 -3.08 -7.44
CA ASN A 178 -9.99 -3.26 -7.09
C ASN A 178 -10.68 -1.95 -6.65
N HIS A 179 -10.02 -0.80 -6.77
CA HIS A 179 -10.60 0.52 -6.42
C HIS A 179 -11.95 0.82 -7.08
N GLY A 180 -12.24 0.24 -8.24
CA GLY A 180 -13.55 0.34 -8.91
C GLY A 180 -14.72 -0.24 -8.09
N ALA A 181 -14.45 -1.11 -7.10
CA ALA A 181 -15.46 -1.65 -6.19
C ALA A 181 -15.93 -0.64 -5.12
N PHE A 182 -15.36 0.57 -5.09
CA PHE A 182 -15.80 1.60 -4.15
C PHE A 182 -17.22 2.09 -4.47
N ASP A 183 -18.19 1.65 -3.68
CA ASP A 183 -19.52 2.26 -3.60
C ASP A 183 -19.56 3.42 -2.58
N PRO A 184 -19.74 4.69 -3.00
CA PRO A 184 -19.85 5.84 -2.10
C PRO A 184 -21.12 5.85 -1.25
N ALA A 185 -22.19 5.13 -1.65
CA ALA A 185 -23.41 5.01 -0.87
C ALA A 185 -23.19 4.13 0.36
N GLN A 186 -22.49 3.01 0.18
CA GLN A 186 -22.19 2.02 1.23
C GLN A 186 -20.89 2.31 1.99
N HIS A 187 -19.76 2.41 1.30
CA HIS A 187 -18.43 2.40 1.93
C HIS A 187 -18.06 3.77 2.51
N LYS A 188 -17.77 3.80 3.82
CA LYS A 188 -17.37 5.02 4.57
C LYS A 188 -15.97 4.92 5.16
N VAL A 189 -15.47 3.72 5.41
CA VAL A 189 -14.13 3.49 5.97
C VAL A 189 -13.33 2.60 5.03
N ILE A 190 -12.30 3.15 4.41
CA ILE A 190 -11.50 2.46 3.40
C ILE A 190 -10.12 2.14 3.99
N SER A 191 -9.67 0.91 3.87
CA SER A 191 -8.28 0.52 4.08
C SER A 191 -7.54 0.62 2.75
N ALA A 192 -6.49 1.46 2.68
CA ALA A 192 -5.59 1.52 1.53
C ALA A 192 -4.51 0.41 1.57
N ALA A 193 -4.79 -0.68 2.29
CA ALA A 193 -3.88 -1.81 2.50
C ALA A 193 -2.48 -1.37 3.00
N SER A 194 -1.46 -2.17 2.71
CA SER A 194 -0.05 -1.87 3.02
C SER A 194 0.76 -1.60 1.76
N CYS A 195 1.96 -1.02 1.91
CA CYS A 195 2.93 -0.84 0.82
C CYS A 195 3.26 -2.17 0.12
N THR A 196 3.55 -3.24 0.89
CA THR A 196 3.85 -4.56 0.34
C THR A 196 2.65 -5.18 -0.36
N THR A 197 1.44 -5.10 0.22
CA THR A 197 0.22 -5.62 -0.44
C THR A 197 -0.05 -4.89 -1.75
N THR A 198 0.15 -3.57 -1.77
CA THR A 198 0.01 -2.73 -2.97
C THR A 198 0.96 -3.20 -4.08
N GLY A 199 2.25 -3.31 -3.80
CA GLY A 199 3.22 -3.81 -4.77
C GLY A 199 2.92 -5.23 -5.23
N LEU A 200 2.66 -6.14 -4.29
CA LEU A 200 2.38 -7.55 -4.57
C LEU A 200 1.12 -7.73 -5.45
N ALA A 201 0.06 -6.97 -5.19
CA ALA A 201 -1.15 -7.04 -5.99
C ALA A 201 -0.90 -6.67 -7.45
N HIS A 202 -0.05 -5.67 -7.70
CA HIS A 202 0.36 -5.30 -9.06
C HIS A 202 1.33 -6.30 -9.70
N MET A 203 2.06 -7.11 -8.91
CA MET A 203 2.84 -8.22 -9.45
C MET A 203 1.98 -9.43 -9.83
N ILE A 204 0.95 -9.73 -9.03
CA ILE A 204 0.14 -10.95 -9.17
C ILE A 204 -0.95 -10.79 -10.22
N ARG A 205 -1.65 -9.65 -10.27
CA ARG A 205 -2.79 -9.45 -11.17
C ARG A 205 -2.47 -9.75 -12.65
N PRO A 206 -1.38 -9.23 -13.24
CA PRO A 206 -1.05 -9.52 -14.64
C PRO A 206 -0.83 -11.01 -14.93
N LEU A 207 -0.30 -11.75 -13.95
CA LEU A 207 -0.07 -13.20 -14.09
C LEU A 207 -1.39 -13.98 -14.03
N LEU A 208 -2.32 -13.58 -13.16
CA LEU A 208 -3.64 -14.20 -13.06
C LEU A 208 -4.53 -13.93 -14.27
N GLU A 209 -4.39 -12.76 -14.89
CA GLU A 209 -5.14 -12.39 -16.09
C GLU A 209 -4.60 -13.04 -17.38
N ASN A 210 -3.39 -13.59 -17.34
CA ASN A 210 -2.77 -14.22 -18.50
C ASN A 210 -3.05 -15.73 -18.57
N ALA A 211 -3.53 -16.21 -19.72
CA ALA A 211 -3.88 -17.62 -19.92
C ALA A 211 -2.73 -18.62 -19.71
N LEU A 212 -1.47 -18.20 -19.89
CA LEU A 212 -0.30 -19.06 -19.66
C LEU A 212 0.02 -19.21 -18.17
N THR A 213 -0.26 -18.20 -17.34
CA THR A 213 0.19 -18.13 -15.94
C THR A 213 -0.95 -18.11 -14.91
N ASN A 214 -2.21 -18.14 -15.35
CA ASN A 214 -3.37 -18.07 -14.47
C ASN A 214 -3.57 -19.31 -13.57
N ARG A 215 -2.85 -20.41 -13.82
CA ARG A 215 -2.83 -21.61 -12.97
C ARG A 215 -1.62 -21.63 -12.05
N ILE A 216 -1.65 -20.78 -11.04
CA ILE A 216 -0.65 -20.77 -9.96
C ILE A 216 -1.00 -21.89 -8.96
N LEU A 217 -0.08 -22.84 -8.77
CA LEU A 217 -0.23 -23.95 -7.82
C LEU A 217 0.18 -23.52 -6.40
N THR A 218 1.32 -22.84 -6.28
CA THR A 218 1.86 -22.35 -5.01
C THR A 218 2.56 -21.02 -5.20
N ALA A 219 2.58 -20.22 -4.14
CA ALA A 219 3.28 -18.95 -4.10
C ALA A 219 4.03 -18.79 -2.78
N SER A 220 5.21 -18.19 -2.83
CA SER A 220 5.87 -17.67 -1.64
C SER A 220 6.51 -16.33 -1.94
N MET A 221 6.42 -15.39 -1.01
CA MET A 221 7.10 -14.10 -1.16
C MET A 221 7.89 -13.76 0.08
N SER A 222 9.07 -13.18 -0.13
CA SER A 222 9.82 -12.50 0.91
C SER A 222 10.01 -11.05 0.50
N THR A 223 9.73 -10.12 1.41
CA THR A 223 10.04 -8.70 1.15
C THR A 223 11.28 -8.29 1.91
N ILE A 224 12.31 -7.86 1.18
CA ILE A 224 13.45 -7.16 1.74
C ILE A 224 13.02 -5.71 1.89
N HIS A 225 12.78 -5.28 3.12
CA HIS A 225 12.04 -4.07 3.40
C HIS A 225 12.90 -3.06 4.16
N ALA A 226 12.84 -1.80 3.75
CA ALA A 226 13.45 -0.69 4.48
C ALA A 226 12.96 -0.60 5.94
N ALA A 227 13.77 0.08 6.74
CA ALA A 227 13.44 0.42 8.12
C ALA A 227 12.13 1.22 8.21
N THR A 228 11.42 1.08 9.33
CA THR A 228 10.23 1.89 9.63
C THR A 228 10.27 2.39 11.06
N ASN A 229 9.45 3.39 11.38
CA ASN A 229 9.32 3.96 12.73
C ASN A 229 8.83 2.97 13.80
N THR A 230 8.44 1.75 13.43
CA THR A 230 8.07 0.70 14.39
C THR A 230 9.25 -0.10 14.92
N GLN A 231 10.46 0.14 14.40
CA GLN A 231 11.70 -0.50 14.85
C GLN A 231 12.51 0.47 15.72
N SER A 232 13.31 -0.09 16.62
CA SER A 232 14.13 0.70 17.52
C SER A 232 15.45 1.12 16.87
N VAL A 233 15.90 2.36 17.11
CA VAL A 233 17.21 2.84 16.67
C VAL A 233 18.34 2.08 17.37
N LEU A 234 18.20 1.90 18.68
CA LEU A 234 19.06 1.08 19.52
C LEU A 234 18.23 0.01 20.21
N ASP A 235 18.89 -1.00 20.77
CA ASP A 235 18.20 -2.05 21.54
C ASP A 235 17.35 -1.42 22.66
N SER A 236 16.06 -1.78 22.70
CA SER A 236 15.09 -1.27 23.66
C SER A 236 14.42 -2.41 24.42
N VAL A 237 13.91 -2.11 25.61
CA VAL A 237 13.09 -3.06 26.37
C VAL A 237 11.77 -3.28 25.60
N PRO A 238 11.35 -4.54 25.36
CA PRO A 238 10.09 -4.83 24.68
C PRO A 238 8.89 -4.36 25.52
N GLY A 239 7.81 -3.99 24.84
CA GLY A 239 6.56 -3.64 25.47
C GLY A 239 5.85 -4.85 26.08
N ALA A 240 4.96 -4.60 27.04
CA ALA A 240 4.13 -5.65 27.62
C ALA A 240 3.25 -6.30 26.53
N GLY A 241 3.36 -7.63 26.38
CA GLY A 241 2.60 -8.40 25.40
C GLY A 241 3.22 -8.47 24.00
N ASP A 242 4.41 -7.91 23.79
CA ASP A 242 5.14 -8.06 22.54
C ASP A 242 5.52 -9.52 22.30
N LYS A 243 5.17 -10.02 21.12
CA LYS A 243 5.47 -11.40 20.70
C LYS A 243 6.71 -11.50 19.83
N ASP A 244 7.08 -10.42 19.14
CA ASP A 244 8.23 -10.38 18.24
C ASP A 244 9.34 -9.52 18.82
N LEU A 245 10.18 -10.13 19.65
CA LEU A 245 11.27 -9.44 20.37
C LEU A 245 12.37 -8.93 19.43
N ARG A 246 12.44 -9.40 18.19
CA ARG A 246 13.44 -8.93 17.22
C ARG A 246 13.24 -7.46 16.87
N LYS A 247 12.01 -6.94 16.97
CA LYS A 247 11.67 -5.53 16.70
C LYS A 247 12.26 -4.55 17.71
N SER A 248 12.65 -5.05 18.89
CA SER A 248 13.30 -4.23 19.91
C SER A 248 14.82 -4.13 19.71
N ARG A 249 15.38 -4.80 18.69
CA ARG A 249 16.81 -4.72 18.34
C ARG A 249 17.07 -3.54 17.40
N SER A 250 18.27 -2.97 17.50
CA SER A 250 18.77 -1.86 16.67
C SER A 250 18.56 -2.11 15.16
N VAL A 251 17.90 -1.17 14.48
CA VAL A 251 17.68 -1.23 13.03
C VAL A 251 18.92 -0.90 12.20
N LEU A 252 19.91 -0.20 12.77
CA LEU A 252 21.06 0.32 12.03
C LEU A 252 22.08 -0.74 11.59
N ASN A 253 22.06 -1.91 12.23
CA ASN A 253 23.11 -2.92 12.07
C ASN A 253 22.56 -4.36 12.10
N ASN A 254 21.26 -4.56 11.89
CA ASN A 254 20.65 -5.89 11.88
C ASN A 254 19.82 -6.14 10.63
N ILE A 255 19.77 -7.41 10.26
CA ILE A 255 18.76 -7.98 9.36
C ILE A 255 17.67 -8.59 10.25
N ILE A 256 16.47 -8.02 10.24
CA ILE A 256 15.41 -8.39 11.20
C ILE A 256 14.26 -9.09 10.47
N LEU A 257 14.14 -10.39 10.71
CA LEU A 257 13.01 -11.19 10.25
C LEU A 257 11.72 -10.76 10.98
N THR A 258 10.59 -10.70 10.28
CA THR A 258 9.27 -10.46 10.87
C THR A 258 8.16 -11.04 9.98
N SER A 259 6.97 -11.27 10.57
CA SER A 259 5.82 -11.71 9.79
C SER A 259 5.23 -10.55 8.98
N THR A 260 4.59 -10.88 7.87
CA THR A 260 3.81 -9.94 7.06
C THR A 260 2.43 -10.52 6.79
N ASN A 261 1.41 -9.66 6.78
CA ASN A 261 0.05 -10.06 6.45
C ASN A 261 -0.25 -9.78 4.96
N ALA A 262 0.78 -9.58 4.13
CA ALA A 262 0.59 -9.19 2.73
C ALA A 262 -0.20 -10.23 1.93
N ALA A 263 0.08 -11.53 2.11
CA ALA A 263 -0.66 -12.61 1.45
C ALA A 263 -2.11 -12.71 1.94
N GLU A 264 -2.35 -12.67 3.26
CA GLU A 264 -3.70 -12.68 3.82
C GLU A 264 -4.54 -11.47 3.37
N ALA A 265 -3.91 -10.29 3.28
CA ALA A 265 -4.56 -9.08 2.78
C ALA A 265 -4.83 -9.16 1.27
N LEU A 266 -4.00 -9.88 0.50
CA LEU A 266 -4.18 -10.04 -0.93
C LEU A 266 -5.47 -10.79 -1.26
N VAL A 267 -5.85 -11.76 -0.43
CA VAL A 267 -7.13 -12.50 -0.56
C VAL A 267 -8.35 -11.58 -0.45
N GLN A 268 -8.25 -10.41 0.21
CA GLN A 268 -9.36 -9.45 0.31
C GLN A 268 -9.55 -8.60 -0.96
N VAL A 269 -8.58 -8.62 -1.87
CA VAL A 269 -8.55 -7.73 -3.06
C VAL A 269 -8.44 -8.50 -4.38
N ILE A 270 -7.97 -9.76 -4.31
CA ILE A 270 -7.86 -10.70 -5.42
C ILE A 270 -8.34 -12.06 -4.89
N ASP A 271 -9.62 -12.38 -5.09
CA ASP A 271 -10.25 -13.58 -4.53
C ASP A 271 -9.60 -14.88 -5.02
N GLU A 272 -9.10 -14.89 -6.26
CA GLU A 272 -8.43 -16.05 -6.88
C GLU A 272 -7.19 -16.50 -6.09
N VAL A 273 -6.60 -15.61 -5.28
CA VAL A 273 -5.45 -15.93 -4.43
C VAL A 273 -5.80 -16.88 -3.29
N ARG A 274 -7.08 -16.96 -2.88
CA ARG A 274 -7.54 -17.84 -1.79
C ARG A 274 -7.22 -19.32 -2.06
N GLU A 275 -7.28 -19.72 -3.32
CA GLU A 275 -7.04 -21.10 -3.76
C GLU A 275 -5.55 -21.42 -3.94
N ILE A 276 -4.67 -20.43 -3.77
CA ILE A 276 -3.23 -20.58 -3.90
C ILE A 276 -2.63 -20.77 -2.52
N GLY A 277 -1.85 -21.84 -2.32
CA GLY A 277 -1.01 -21.99 -1.13
C GLY A 277 0.05 -20.89 -1.10
N PHE A 278 -0.24 -19.77 -0.42
CA PHE A 278 0.59 -18.56 -0.39
C PHE A 278 1.22 -18.33 0.99
N MET A 279 2.55 -18.41 1.08
CA MET A 279 3.33 -17.97 2.24
C MET A 279 3.98 -16.60 2.04
N ALA A 280 4.01 -15.75 3.08
CA ALA A 280 4.68 -14.45 3.01
C ALA A 280 5.47 -14.11 4.28
N ASP A 281 6.67 -13.58 4.10
CA ASP A 281 7.52 -13.08 5.18
C ASP A 281 8.21 -11.75 4.84
N SER A 282 8.78 -11.09 5.85
CA SER A 282 9.46 -9.81 5.71
C SER A 282 10.81 -9.82 6.41
N ILE A 283 11.80 -9.27 5.73
CA ILE A 283 13.18 -9.14 6.19
C ILE A 283 13.50 -7.64 6.19
N ARG A 284 13.64 -7.04 7.37
CA ARG A 284 14.00 -5.63 7.51
C ARG A 284 15.51 -5.46 7.39
N ILE A 285 15.94 -4.45 6.64
CA ILE A 285 17.36 -4.12 6.44
C ILE A 285 17.66 -2.64 6.74
N PRO A 286 18.94 -2.28 7.00
CA PRO A 286 19.34 -0.91 7.40
C PRO A 286 19.37 0.10 6.24
N ILE A 287 18.23 0.32 5.59
CA ILE A 287 18.02 1.39 4.60
C ILE A 287 16.77 2.20 4.96
N ASP A 288 16.71 3.45 4.52
CA ASP A 288 15.71 4.44 4.94
C ASP A 288 14.38 4.31 4.17
N THR A 289 14.44 3.96 2.90
CA THR A 289 13.28 3.62 2.06
C THR A 289 13.71 2.65 0.96
N GLN A 290 12.79 2.31 0.05
CA GLN A 290 12.90 1.31 -1.02
C GLN A 290 12.92 -0.11 -0.50
N SER A 291 12.05 -0.92 -1.06
CA SER A 291 11.86 -2.30 -0.68
C SER A 291 11.75 -3.17 -1.93
N LEU A 292 12.07 -4.44 -1.77
CA LEU A 292 12.05 -5.44 -2.83
C LEU A 292 11.10 -6.56 -2.43
N ILE A 293 10.25 -6.98 -3.36
CA ILE A 293 9.49 -8.22 -3.27
C ILE A 293 10.24 -9.27 -4.10
N ILE A 294 10.53 -10.40 -3.48
CA ILE A 294 11.01 -11.60 -4.16
C ILE A 294 9.83 -12.57 -4.16
N LEU A 295 9.20 -12.72 -5.32
CA LEU A 295 8.02 -13.54 -5.51
C LEU A 295 8.40 -14.85 -6.20
N ASN A 296 8.21 -15.97 -5.52
CA ASN A 296 8.38 -17.30 -6.09
C ASN A 296 6.99 -17.89 -6.37
N LEU A 297 6.81 -18.42 -7.58
CA LEU A 297 5.55 -19.00 -8.04
C LEU A 297 5.81 -20.35 -8.69
N THR A 298 4.88 -21.27 -8.53
CA THR A 298 4.85 -22.51 -9.29
C THR A 298 3.62 -22.50 -10.17
N PHE A 299 3.81 -22.52 -11.49
CA PHE A 299 2.72 -22.61 -12.45
C PHE A 299 2.53 -24.04 -12.91
N GLN A 300 1.28 -24.50 -13.05
CA GLN A 300 0.98 -25.69 -13.82
C GLN A 300 1.06 -25.36 -15.30
N THR A 301 1.86 -26.08 -16.07
CA THR A 301 1.97 -25.80 -17.50
C THR A 301 0.91 -26.57 -18.30
N PRO A 302 0.37 -25.97 -19.38
CA PRO A 302 -0.44 -26.71 -20.34
C PRO A 302 0.32 -27.92 -20.90
N ARG A 303 -0.42 -28.92 -21.35
CA ARG A 303 0.13 -30.18 -21.87
C ARG A 303 0.75 -29.94 -23.25
N GLU A 304 2.01 -29.56 -23.30
CA GLU A 304 2.84 -29.64 -24.50
C GLU A 304 3.42 -31.06 -24.59
N SER A 305 3.35 -31.67 -25.78
CA SER A 305 3.70 -33.07 -26.00
C SER A 305 5.22 -33.26 -25.96
N GLY A 306 5.77 -33.66 -24.81
CA GLY A 306 7.17 -34.07 -24.68
C GLY A 306 7.87 -33.48 -23.45
N ARG A 307 9.16 -33.80 -23.29
CA ARG A 307 10.06 -33.18 -22.28
C ARG A 307 10.76 -31.92 -22.82
N GLU A 308 10.44 -31.50 -24.05
CA GLU A 308 11.04 -30.34 -24.71
C GLU A 308 10.13 -29.13 -24.57
N GLY A 309 10.57 -28.16 -23.77
CA GLY A 309 9.99 -26.82 -23.68
C GLY A 309 8.70 -26.73 -22.89
N THR A 310 8.64 -25.77 -21.96
CA THR A 310 7.37 -25.27 -21.42
C THR A 310 7.15 -23.87 -21.98
N SER A 311 5.94 -23.52 -22.39
CA SER A 311 5.60 -22.17 -22.86
C SER A 311 5.80 -21.05 -21.84
N ILE A 312 5.92 -21.36 -20.55
CA ILE A 312 6.22 -20.36 -19.51
C ILE A 312 7.74 -20.22 -19.39
N THR A 313 8.31 -19.34 -20.21
CA THR A 313 9.72 -18.94 -20.12
C THR A 313 9.87 -17.62 -19.36
N ARG A 314 11.12 -17.27 -19.03
CA ARG A 314 11.45 -15.93 -18.52
C ARG A 314 10.94 -14.83 -19.46
N GLU A 315 11.16 -14.99 -20.76
CA GLU A 315 10.74 -14.04 -21.78
C GLU A 315 9.22 -13.91 -21.81
N ALA A 316 8.48 -15.02 -21.73
CA ALA A 316 7.01 -14.99 -21.65
C ALA A 316 6.52 -14.23 -20.40
N ILE A 317 7.12 -14.47 -19.23
CA ILE A 317 6.80 -13.72 -18.00
C ILE A 317 7.11 -12.24 -18.15
N ASN A 318 8.28 -11.91 -18.69
CA ASN A 318 8.70 -10.53 -18.92
C ASN A 318 7.76 -9.82 -19.89
N ASP A 319 7.28 -10.50 -20.93
CA ASP A 319 6.34 -9.93 -21.90
C ASP A 319 4.95 -9.69 -21.31
N ILE A 320 4.49 -10.53 -20.37
CA ILE A 320 3.28 -10.26 -19.58
C ILE A 320 3.43 -8.91 -18.85
N TYR A 321 4.56 -8.70 -18.19
CA TYR A 321 4.81 -7.46 -17.46
C TYR A 321 5.06 -6.25 -18.36
N ARG A 322 5.75 -6.40 -19.50
CA ARG A 322 5.85 -5.33 -20.51
C ARG A 322 4.47 -4.88 -20.99
N LYS A 323 3.57 -5.83 -21.23
CA LYS A 323 2.19 -5.55 -21.63
C LYS A 323 1.40 -4.88 -20.51
N ALA A 324 1.57 -5.28 -19.25
CA ALA A 324 0.95 -4.61 -18.12
C ALA A 324 1.48 -3.15 -17.95
N ALA A 325 2.77 -2.95 -18.22
CA ALA A 325 3.43 -1.65 -18.12
C ALA A 325 3.04 -0.67 -19.23
N SER A 326 2.46 -1.14 -20.34
CA SER A 326 2.00 -0.28 -21.45
C SER A 326 0.63 0.36 -21.20
N SER A 327 0.00 0.09 -20.06
CA SER A 327 -1.24 0.75 -19.65
C SER A 327 -1.05 2.26 -19.46
N ASN A 328 -2.13 3.03 -19.67
CA ASN A 328 -2.09 4.50 -19.59
C ASN A 328 -1.74 5.01 -18.18
N GLU A 329 -2.15 4.27 -17.15
CA GLU A 329 -1.76 4.54 -15.77
C GLU A 329 -0.48 3.73 -15.48
N LYS A 330 0.68 4.42 -15.35
CA LYS A 330 2.00 3.80 -15.11
C LYS A 330 2.15 3.21 -13.69
N LEU A 331 1.19 2.39 -13.24
CA LEU A 331 1.19 1.75 -11.93
C LEU A 331 2.19 0.60 -11.85
N LEU A 332 2.40 -0.10 -12.96
CA LEU A 332 3.48 -1.06 -13.10
C LEU A 332 4.50 -0.50 -14.09
N ILE A 333 5.76 -0.51 -13.70
CA ILE A 333 6.88 -0.25 -14.61
C ILE A 333 7.61 -1.57 -14.82
N TYR A 334 8.04 -1.83 -16.05
CA TYR A 334 8.94 -2.92 -16.37
C TYR A 334 10.32 -2.33 -16.71
N SER A 335 11.37 -2.86 -16.10
CA SER A 335 12.76 -2.43 -16.30
C SER A 335 13.63 -3.59 -16.77
N ASP A 336 14.47 -3.34 -17.78
CA ASP A 336 15.60 -4.20 -18.18
C ASP A 336 16.96 -3.65 -17.68
N GLU A 337 16.95 -2.59 -16.87
CA GLU A 337 18.15 -1.99 -16.27
C GLU A 337 18.62 -2.73 -15.01
N GLN A 338 19.89 -2.59 -14.63
CA GLN A 338 20.46 -3.19 -13.42
C GLN A 338 20.23 -2.30 -12.20
N ASN A 339 18.99 -2.24 -11.72
CA ASN A 339 18.64 -1.34 -10.63
C ASN A 339 19.20 -1.80 -9.28
N VAL A 340 19.53 -0.83 -8.44
CA VAL A 340 19.67 -1.00 -7.00
C VAL A 340 18.57 -0.23 -6.27
N SER A 341 18.48 -0.41 -4.94
CA SER A 341 17.41 0.21 -4.15
C SER A 341 17.33 1.72 -4.38
N ALA A 342 18.47 2.44 -4.33
CA ALA A 342 18.51 3.90 -4.43
C ALA A 342 17.85 4.46 -5.71
N ASP A 343 17.95 3.75 -6.84
CA ASP A 343 17.39 4.17 -8.14
C ASP A 343 15.86 4.26 -8.12
N MET A 344 15.22 3.56 -7.19
CA MET A 344 13.76 3.48 -7.05
C MET A 344 13.17 4.65 -6.25
N THR A 345 14.02 5.50 -5.67
CA THR A 345 13.60 6.60 -4.80
C THR A 345 12.68 7.58 -5.51
N GLY A 346 11.44 7.69 -5.02
CA GLY A 346 10.43 8.59 -5.58
C GLY A 346 9.86 8.15 -6.93
N VAL A 347 10.24 6.99 -7.47
CA VAL A 347 9.66 6.46 -8.72
C VAL A 347 8.17 6.27 -8.54
N ASN A 348 7.37 7.00 -9.32
CA ASN A 348 5.92 6.97 -9.22
C ASN A 348 5.33 5.72 -9.90
N ALA A 349 5.40 4.58 -9.21
CA ALA A 349 4.83 3.31 -9.63
C ALA A 349 4.38 2.52 -8.39
N ALA A 350 3.35 1.69 -8.51
CA ALA A 350 3.01 0.72 -7.48
C ALA A 350 4.13 -0.32 -7.30
N ILE A 351 4.72 -0.76 -8.43
CA ILE A 351 5.82 -1.72 -8.49
C ILE A 351 6.67 -1.47 -9.76
N VAL A 352 7.97 -1.68 -9.65
CA VAL A 352 8.91 -1.75 -10.78
C VAL A 352 9.42 -3.19 -10.90
N ILE A 353 9.10 -3.89 -11.98
CA ILE A 353 9.54 -5.26 -12.24
C ILE A 353 10.99 -5.25 -12.75
N GLU A 354 11.85 -6.00 -12.08
CA GLU A 354 13.26 -6.19 -12.43
C GLU A 354 13.40 -7.35 -13.43
N GLY A 355 13.12 -7.04 -14.70
CA GLY A 355 13.08 -7.99 -15.80
C GLY A 355 14.42 -8.66 -16.09
N GLN A 356 15.54 -7.98 -15.78
CA GLN A 356 16.87 -8.52 -16.02
C GLN A 356 17.24 -9.69 -15.09
N PHE A 357 16.57 -9.82 -13.94
CA PHE A 357 16.90 -10.81 -12.92
C PHE A 357 15.84 -11.91 -12.73
N ASN A 358 14.67 -11.77 -13.37
CA ASN A 358 13.64 -12.81 -13.37
C ASN A 358 14.19 -14.15 -13.89
N HIS A 359 13.77 -15.25 -13.27
CA HIS A 359 14.26 -16.58 -13.59
C HIS A 359 13.12 -17.61 -13.59
N THR A 360 13.19 -18.57 -14.51
CA THR A 360 12.26 -19.69 -14.60
C THR A 360 13.00 -21.02 -14.66
N ARG A 361 12.44 -22.05 -14.04
CA ARG A 361 12.94 -23.42 -14.11
C ARG A 361 11.79 -24.40 -14.24
N THR A 362 11.81 -25.18 -15.31
CA THR A 362 10.90 -26.31 -15.52
C THR A 362 11.26 -27.47 -14.60
N ALA A 363 10.25 -28.09 -14.01
CA ALA A 363 10.37 -29.31 -13.24
C ALA A 363 9.16 -30.22 -13.47
N PHE A 364 9.28 -31.48 -13.04
CA PHE A 364 8.18 -32.43 -13.04
C PHE A 364 7.95 -32.89 -11.60
N ILE A 365 6.78 -32.56 -11.04
CA ILE A 365 6.39 -33.00 -9.71
C ILE A 365 5.78 -34.39 -9.84
N LYS A 366 6.34 -35.37 -9.12
CA LYS A 366 5.77 -36.71 -9.02
C LYS A 366 4.69 -36.73 -7.96
N ALA A 367 3.43 -36.81 -8.38
CA ALA A 367 2.28 -36.98 -7.50
C ALA A 367 1.98 -38.47 -7.36
N ASP A 368 2.18 -39.02 -6.16
CA ASP A 368 1.80 -40.39 -5.82
C ASP A 368 0.29 -40.44 -5.57
N LEU A 369 -0.44 -41.13 -6.44
CA LEU A 369 -1.89 -41.18 -6.41
C LEU A 369 -2.43 -41.94 -5.20
N ASN A 370 -1.61 -42.77 -4.55
CA ASN A 370 -2.00 -43.45 -3.32
C ASN A 370 -2.19 -42.48 -2.15
N ASN A 371 -1.58 -41.29 -2.21
CA ASN A 371 -1.66 -40.27 -1.17
C ASN A 371 -2.70 -39.18 -1.48
N ILE A 372 -3.35 -39.23 -2.63
CA ILE A 372 -4.38 -38.26 -3.00
C ILE A 372 -5.74 -38.84 -2.58
N PRO A 373 -6.49 -38.14 -1.70
CA PRO A 373 -7.80 -38.61 -1.28
C PRO A 373 -8.76 -38.70 -2.48
N ASP A 374 -9.73 -39.59 -2.37
CA ASP A 374 -10.85 -39.71 -3.32
C ASP A 374 -10.48 -40.17 -4.75
N ILE A 375 -9.26 -40.67 -4.98
CA ILE A 375 -8.90 -41.35 -6.24
C ILE A 375 -9.31 -42.82 -6.19
N PRO A 376 -10.18 -43.31 -7.11
CA PRO A 376 -10.54 -44.72 -7.20
C PRO A 376 -9.33 -45.61 -7.50
N ALA A 377 -9.22 -46.76 -6.82
CA ALA A 377 -8.15 -47.73 -7.01
C ALA A 377 -8.00 -48.21 -8.47
N GLN A 378 -9.10 -48.21 -9.24
CA GLN A 378 -9.06 -48.56 -10.66
C GLN A 378 -8.19 -47.58 -11.48
N ILE A 379 -8.21 -46.28 -11.14
CA ILE A 379 -7.39 -45.26 -11.82
C ILE A 379 -5.91 -45.43 -11.48
N ILE A 380 -5.61 -45.74 -10.22
CA ILE A 380 -4.21 -45.97 -9.76
C ILE A 380 -3.61 -47.17 -10.50
N ASN A 381 -4.38 -48.26 -10.63
CA ASN A 381 -3.95 -49.48 -11.31
C ASN A 381 -3.73 -49.32 -12.83
N LEU A 382 -4.29 -48.26 -13.44
CA LEU A 382 -4.09 -47.96 -14.86
C LEU A 382 -2.77 -47.24 -15.15
N LEU A 383 -2.08 -46.73 -14.12
CA LEU A 383 -0.87 -45.93 -14.28
C LEU A 383 0.38 -46.72 -13.85
N PRO A 384 1.43 -46.81 -14.71
CA PRO A 384 2.67 -47.49 -14.37
C PRO A 384 3.30 -46.90 -13.11
N GLY A 385 3.35 -47.68 -12.02
CA GLY A 385 3.94 -47.26 -10.75
C GLY A 385 3.10 -46.27 -9.92
N GLY A 386 1.80 -46.10 -10.23
CA GLY A 386 0.85 -45.37 -9.37
C GLY A 386 1.10 -43.86 -9.21
N HIS A 387 1.89 -43.24 -10.08
CA HIS A 387 2.22 -41.80 -10.01
C HIS A 387 1.89 -41.06 -11.31
N LEU A 388 1.60 -39.75 -11.16
CA LEU A 388 1.54 -38.80 -12.27
C LEU A 388 2.72 -37.83 -12.21
N GLU A 389 3.30 -37.52 -13.36
CA GLU A 389 4.27 -36.43 -13.49
C GLU A 389 3.53 -35.16 -13.92
N ILE A 390 3.46 -34.18 -13.02
CA ILE A 390 2.84 -32.87 -13.27
C ILE A 390 3.94 -31.92 -13.77
N PRO A 391 3.89 -31.45 -15.02
CA PRO A 391 4.85 -30.47 -15.50
C PRO A 391 4.54 -29.11 -14.84
N VAL A 392 5.58 -28.51 -14.26
CA VAL A 392 5.49 -27.22 -13.59
C VAL A 392 6.63 -26.32 -14.01
N VAL A 393 6.39 -25.01 -13.93
CA VAL A 393 7.45 -23.99 -14.03
C VAL A 393 7.51 -23.24 -12.72
N HIS A 394 8.67 -23.29 -12.08
CA HIS A 394 9.00 -22.41 -10.97
C HIS A 394 9.52 -21.09 -11.52
N ALA A 395 8.91 -19.99 -11.14
CA ALA A 395 9.38 -18.65 -11.46
C ALA A 395 9.82 -17.91 -10.21
N LYS A 396 10.86 -17.11 -10.34
CA LYS A 396 11.30 -16.14 -9.34
C LYS A 396 11.29 -14.76 -9.98
N ILE A 397 10.43 -13.90 -9.46
CA ILE A 397 10.11 -12.58 -10.00
C ILE A 397 10.45 -11.52 -8.96
N PHE A 398 11.09 -10.44 -9.40
CA PHE A 398 11.59 -9.39 -8.53
C PHE A 398 10.85 -8.09 -8.82
N GLY A 399 10.37 -7.44 -7.76
CA GLY A 399 9.63 -6.19 -7.86
C GLY A 399 10.06 -5.17 -6.82
N TRP A 400 10.60 -4.05 -7.26
CA TRP A 400 10.96 -2.93 -6.40
C TRP A 400 9.75 -2.04 -6.12
N TYR A 401 9.72 -1.46 -4.93
CA TYR A 401 8.74 -0.43 -4.59
C TYR A 401 9.31 0.53 -3.55
N ASP A 402 9.09 1.81 -3.78
CA ASP A 402 9.25 2.82 -2.74
C ASP A 402 8.13 2.65 -1.70
N ASN A 403 8.46 2.02 -0.57
CA ASN A 403 7.50 1.72 0.48
C ASN A 403 6.89 2.98 1.15
N GLU A 404 7.30 4.18 0.76
CA GLU A 404 6.79 5.45 1.26
C GLU A 404 6.22 6.32 0.14
N PHE A 405 7.00 7.19 -0.52
CA PHE A 405 6.45 8.18 -1.45
C PHE A 405 6.09 7.58 -2.81
N GLY A 406 7.09 7.03 -3.53
CA GLY A 406 6.97 6.63 -4.93
C GLY A 406 5.83 5.63 -5.20
N SER A 407 5.66 4.63 -4.33
CA SER A 407 4.55 3.67 -4.41
C SER A 407 3.41 4.03 -3.47
N TYR A 408 3.58 3.79 -2.17
CA TYR A 408 2.44 3.71 -1.26
C TYR A 408 1.64 5.02 -1.13
N THR A 409 2.33 6.13 -0.89
CA THR A 409 1.71 7.45 -0.72
C THR A 409 1.02 7.90 -2.01
N ASN A 410 1.66 7.70 -3.16
CA ASN A 410 1.05 8.03 -4.44
C ASN A 410 -0.23 7.21 -4.69
N ARG A 411 -0.23 5.90 -4.39
CA ARG A 411 -1.44 5.05 -4.53
C ARG A 411 -2.54 5.40 -3.53
N LEU A 412 -2.18 5.73 -2.28
CA LEU A 412 -3.12 6.25 -1.29
C LEU A 412 -3.76 7.56 -1.77
N ALA A 413 -2.96 8.45 -2.34
CA ALA A 413 -3.45 9.73 -2.85
C ALA A 413 -4.32 9.57 -4.10
N ASP A 414 -3.97 8.65 -5.00
CA ASP A 414 -4.80 8.27 -6.15
C ASP A 414 -6.18 7.75 -5.69
N LEU A 415 -6.19 6.85 -4.71
CA LEU A 415 -7.42 6.35 -4.10
C LEU A 415 -8.21 7.44 -3.37
N THR A 416 -7.52 8.38 -2.70
CA THR A 416 -8.15 9.51 -2.02
C THR A 416 -8.87 10.43 -3.00
N VAL A 417 -8.23 10.76 -4.12
CA VAL A 417 -8.83 11.57 -5.19
C VAL A 417 -9.98 10.82 -5.85
N TYR A 418 -9.82 9.53 -6.11
CA TYR A 418 -10.88 8.69 -6.66
C TYR A 418 -12.11 8.67 -5.76
N ALA A 419 -11.94 8.36 -4.46
CA ALA A 419 -13.03 8.36 -3.49
C ALA A 419 -13.73 9.72 -3.42
N HIS A 420 -12.99 10.83 -3.38
CA HIS A 420 -13.58 12.16 -3.41
C HIS A 420 -14.37 12.44 -4.69
N LYS A 421 -13.86 12.05 -5.87
CA LYS A 421 -14.57 12.25 -7.14
C LYS A 421 -15.89 11.47 -7.16
N SER A 422 -15.89 10.25 -6.63
CA SER A 422 -17.09 9.40 -6.57
C SER A 422 -18.13 9.86 -5.55
N LEU A 423 -17.81 10.82 -4.68
CA LEU A 423 -18.79 11.41 -3.74
C LEU A 423 -19.69 12.48 -4.37
N LYS A 424 -19.40 12.91 -5.61
CA LYS A 424 -20.10 13.98 -6.31
C LYS A 424 -21.28 13.49 -7.13
#